data_AF-A0A969JKN2-F1
#
_entry.id   AF-A0A969JKN2-F1
#
_cell.length_a   1.000
_cell.length_b   1.000
_cell.length_c   1.000
_cell.angle_alpha   90.00
_cell.angle_beta   90.00
_cell.angle_gamma   90.00
#
_symmetry.space_group_name_H-M   'P 1'
#
loop_
_entity.id
_entity.type
_entity.pdbx_description
1 polymer ?
#
loop_
_entity_poly.entity_id
_entity_poly.type
_entity_poly.pdbx_seq_one_letter_code
_entity_poly.pdbx_strand_id
1 'polypeptide(L)' 'MVATLSKPSFLIHEIQIEQVGNWNLFKFSEPLQLRMEILLEKKKSDQITTDEIAELDAIGELDRIFTHINAMLAAQNANQ' A
#
# COMPACT_ATOMS: atom_id res chain seq x y z
N MET A 1 -12.58 -18.70 -12.63
CA MET A 1 -11.21 -18.78 -12.10
C MET A 1 -10.53 -17.44 -12.36
N VAL A 2 -10.33 -16.63 -11.33
CA VAL A 2 -9.50 -15.41 -11.38
C VAL A 2 -8.60 -15.50 -10.14
N ALA A 3 -7.39 -15.98 -10.35
CA ALA A 3 -6.29 -15.84 -9.42
C ALA A 3 -5.32 -14.86 -10.10
N THR A 4 -5.57 -13.56 -9.94
CA THR A 4 -4.74 -12.51 -10.55
C THR A 4 -4.58 -11.31 -9.60
N LEU A 5 -4.57 -11.54 -8.29
CA LEU A 5 -4.29 -10.49 -7.30
C LEU A 5 -2.87 -10.60 -6.72
N SER A 6 -2.00 -11.41 -7.34
CA SER A 6 -0.62 -11.62 -6.92
C SER A 6 0.38 -10.62 -7.54
N LYS A 7 -0.09 -9.58 -8.25
CA LYS A 7 0.79 -8.56 -8.85
C LYS A 7 0.56 -7.20 -8.20
N PRO A 8 1.57 -6.61 -7.51
CA PRO A 8 1.47 -5.25 -6.99
C PRO A 8 1.13 -4.23 -8.09
N SER A 9 1.45 -4.54 -9.35
CA SER A 9 1.09 -3.72 -10.52
C SER A 9 -0.42 -3.50 -10.71
N PHE A 10 -1.29 -4.39 -10.22
CA PHE A 10 -2.74 -4.14 -10.23
C PHE A 10 -3.15 -3.10 -9.20
N LEU A 11 -2.45 -3.07 -8.08
CA LEU A 11 -2.67 -2.11 -6.99
C LEU A 11 -2.11 -0.72 -7.34
N ILE A 12 -1.34 -0.58 -8.43
CA ILE A 12 -0.83 0.72 -8.87
C ILE A 12 -1.95 1.70 -9.24
N HIS A 13 -3.06 1.20 -9.81
CA HIS A 13 -4.24 2.04 -10.08
C HIS A 13 -4.94 2.51 -8.80
N GLU A 14 -4.71 1.81 -7.69
CA GLU A 14 -5.28 2.08 -6.37
C GLU A 14 -4.34 2.96 -5.50
N ILE A 15 -3.21 3.42 -6.05
CA ILE A 15 -2.34 4.38 -5.38
C ILE A 15 -2.89 5.79 -5.64
N GLN A 16 -3.03 6.58 -4.58
CA GLN A 16 -3.40 7.98 -4.69
C GLN A 16 -2.25 8.87 -4.23
N ILE A 17 -2.01 9.94 -4.98
CA ILE A 17 -1.11 11.00 -4.54
C ILE A 17 -1.99 12.06 -3.87
N GLU A 18 -1.80 12.23 -2.57
CA GLU A 18 -2.45 13.27 -1.80
C GLU A 18 -1.54 14.48 -1.67
N GLN A 19 -2.03 15.63 -2.11
CA GLN A 19 -1.31 16.88 -1.89
C GLN A 19 -1.64 17.42 -0.50
N VAL A 20 -0.71 17.27 0.44
CA VAL A 20 -0.85 17.83 1.80
C VAL A 20 -0.01 19.10 1.87
N GLY A 21 -0.69 20.25 1.72
CA GLY A 21 -0.02 21.56 1.65
C GLY A 21 0.79 21.71 0.37
N ASN A 22 2.12 21.82 0.49
CA ASN A 22 3.05 21.87 -0.64
C ASN A 22 3.65 20.51 -1.00
N TRP A 23 3.24 19.43 -0.34
CA TRP A 23 3.85 18.09 -0.49
C TRP A 23 2.93 17.16 -1.26
N ASN A 24 3.48 16.36 -2.17
CA ASN A 24 2.78 15.26 -2.81
C ASN A 24 3.13 13.97 -2.05
N LEU A 25 2.24 13.51 -1.17
CA LEU A 25 2.43 12.28 -0.42
C LEU A 25 1.75 11.12 -1.15
N PHE A 26 2.46 10.01 -1.24
CA PHE A 26 1.88 8.76 -1.72
C PHE A 26 1.06 8.14 -0.59
N LYS A 27 -0.20 7.84 -0.86
CA LYS A 27 -1.11 7.13 0.04
C LYS A 27 -1.85 6.03 -0.72
N PHE A 28 -2.31 5.04 0.02
CA PHE A 28 -3.23 4.05 -0.52
C PHE A 28 -4.63 4.64 -0.68
N SER A 29 -5.37 4.21 -1.71
CA SER A 29 -6.81 4.46 -1.82
C SER A 29 -7.56 3.80 -0.65
N GLU A 30 -8.71 4.35 -0.27
CA GLU A 30 -9.61 3.72 0.71
C GLU A 30 -9.88 2.22 0.43
N PRO A 31 -10.24 1.79 -0.80
CA PRO A 31 -10.44 0.37 -1.09
C PRO A 31 -9.17 -0.49 -0.89
N LEU A 32 -7.98 0.06 -1.15
CA LEU A 32 -6.72 -0.66 -0.93
C LEU A 32 -6.37 -0.77 0.56
N GLN A 33 -6.62 0.29 1.34
CA GLN A 33 -6.47 0.27 2.79
C GLN A 33 -7.42 -0.76 3.43
N LEU A 34 -8.71 -0.75 3.03
CA LEU A 34 -9.69 -1.74 3.47
C LEU A 34 -9.26 -3.17 3.09
N ARG A 35 -8.69 -3.34 1.89
CA ARG A 35 -8.15 -4.63 1.47
C ARG A 35 -7.03 -5.12 2.39
N MET A 36 -6.07 -4.27 2.70
CA MET A 36 -5.00 -4.57 3.65
C MET A 36 -5.56 -4.97 5.02
N GLU A 37 -6.56 -4.24 5.51
CA GLU A 37 -7.18 -4.49 6.82
C GLU A 37 -7.90 -5.85 6.85
N ILE A 38 -8.67 -6.18 5.81
CA ILE A 38 -9.32 -7.49 5.65
C ILE A 38 -8.29 -8.63 5.61
N LEU A 39 -7.20 -8.45 4.86
CA LEU A 39 -6.13 -9.45 4.79
C LEU A 39 -5.45 -9.63 6.15
N LEU A 40 -5.21 -8.55 6.90
CA LEU A 40 -4.67 -8.61 8.26
C LEU A 40 -5.61 -9.34 9.22
N GLU A 41 -6.92 -9.08 9.15
CA GLU A 41 -7.93 -9.79 9.95
C GLU A 41 -7.98 -11.29 9.63
N LYS A 42 -7.95 -11.63 8.33
CA LYS A 42 -7.87 -13.03 7.88
C LYS A 42 -6.59 -13.70 8.35
N LYS A 43 -5.45 -13.01 8.27
CA LYS A 43 -4.15 -13.49 8.76
C LYS A 43 -4.19 -13.76 10.26
N LYS A 44 -4.80 -12.86 11.02
CA LYS A 44 -4.97 -13.00 12.47
C LYS A 44 -5.89 -14.16 12.84
N SER A 45 -6.84 -14.48 11.98
CA SER A 45 -7.77 -15.59 12.16
C SER A 45 -7.29 -16.92 11.57
N ASP A 46 -6.04 -17.00 11.09
CA ASP A 46 -5.49 -18.16 10.35
C ASP A 46 -6.35 -18.61 9.14
N GLN A 47 -7.17 -17.70 8.62
CA GLN A 47 -8.07 -17.93 7.47
C GLN A 47 -7.50 -17.35 6.16
N ILE A 48 -6.28 -16.81 6.20
CA ILE A 48 -5.62 -16.23 5.03
C ILE A 48 -5.09 -17.32 4.11
N THR A 49 -5.32 -17.17 2.82
CA THR A 49 -4.79 -18.09 1.80
C THR A 49 -3.39 -17.67 1.35
N THR A 50 -2.63 -18.59 0.73
CA THR A 50 -1.28 -18.29 0.24
C THR A 50 -1.26 -17.14 -0.80
N ASP A 51 -2.31 -17.01 -1.61
CA ASP A 51 -2.46 -15.89 -2.56
C ASP A 51 -2.66 -14.56 -1.83
N GLU A 52 -3.51 -14.56 -0.80
CA GLU A 52 -3.75 -13.40 0.06
C GLU A 52 -2.53 -13.01 0.89
N ILE A 53 -1.70 -13.98 1.32
CA ILE A 53 -0.41 -13.69 1.97
C ILE A 53 0.50 -12.96 0.99
N ALA A 54 0.58 -13.41 -0.26
CA ALA A 54 1.39 -12.76 -1.29
C ALA A 54 0.88 -11.34 -1.61
N GLU A 55 -0.44 -11.14 -1.62
CA GLU A 55 -1.07 -9.82 -1.76
C GLU A 55 -0.73 -8.89 -0.58
N LEU A 56 -0.84 -9.39 0.65
CA LEU A 56 -0.50 -8.63 1.86
C LEU A 56 0.99 -8.25 1.90
N ASP A 57 1.87 -9.15 1.45
CA ASP A 57 3.31 -8.90 1.32
C ASP A 57 3.58 -7.81 0.27
N ALA A 58 2.92 -7.89 -0.88
CA ALA A 58 3.01 -6.88 -1.94
C ALA A 58 2.50 -5.49 -1.49
N ILE A 59 1.38 -5.44 -0.75
CA ILE A 59 0.88 -4.18 -0.15
C ILE A 59 1.88 -3.64 0.87
N GLY A 60 2.44 -4.49 1.72
CA GLY A 60 3.43 -4.08 2.71
C GLY A 60 4.72 -3.55 2.09
N GLU A 61 5.16 -4.10 0.95
CA GLU A 61 6.30 -3.58 0.20
C GLU A 61 6.00 -2.19 -0.39
N LEU A 62 4.82 -2.01 -0.98
CA LEU A 62 4.37 -0.70 -1.48
C LEU A 62 4.31 0.36 -0.36
N ASP A 63 3.81 -0.01 0.82
CA ASP A 63 3.74 0.89 1.98
C ASP A 63 5.12 1.39 2.39
N ARG A 64 6.10 0.48 2.38
CA ARG A 64 7.48 0.79 2.72
C ARG A 64 8.14 1.69 1.67
N ILE A 65 7.84 1.47 0.39
CA ILE A 65 8.28 2.33 -0.71
C ILE A 65 7.69 3.74 -0.53
N PHE A 66 6.39 3.86 -0.26
CA PHE A 66 5.74 5.16 -0.05
C PHE A 66 6.26 5.85 1.19
N THR A 67 6.40 5.16 2.31
CA THR A 67 7.02 5.71 3.52
C THR A 67 8.42 6.24 3.24
N HIS A 68 9.22 5.52 2.46
CA HIS A 68 10.56 5.97 2.07
C HIS A 68 10.53 7.21 1.18
N ILE A 69 9.69 7.22 0.14
CA ILE A 69 9.53 8.37 -0.77
C ILE A 69 8.99 9.58 -0.01
N ASN A 70 7.95 9.39 0.80
CA ASN A 70 7.35 10.43 1.64
C ASN A 70 8.37 11.00 2.63
N ALA A 71 9.19 10.15 3.27
CA ALA A 71 10.26 10.58 4.16
C ALA A 71 11.35 11.36 3.41
N MET A 72 11.76 10.92 2.21
CA MET A 72 12.71 11.64 1.37
C MET A 72 12.16 12.98 0.89
N LEU A 73 10.88 13.04 0.48
CA LEU A 73 10.21 14.28 0.07
C LEU A 73 10.11 15.26 1.26
N ALA A 74 9.72 14.76 2.42
CA ALA A 74 9.67 15.55 3.65
C ALA A 74 11.06 16.06 4.05
N ALA A 75 12.10 15.22 4.00
CA ALA A 75 13.47 15.61 4.35
C ALA A 75 14.09 16.62 3.38
N GLN A 76 13.79 16.51 2.08
CA GLN A 76 14.23 17.50 1.07
C GLN A 76 13.57 18.86 1.29
N ASN A 77 12.26 18.89 1.57
CA ASN A 77 11.53 20.15 1.80
C ASN A 77 11.78 20.74 3.19
N ALA A 78 12.14 19.95 4.20
CA ALA A 78 12.49 20.44 5.53
C ALA A 78 13.81 21.23 5.56
N ASN A 79 14.61 21.18 4.49
CA ASN A 79 15.89 21.90 4.36
C ASN A 79 15.81 23.15 3.46
N GLN A 80 14.60 23.59 3.06
CA GLN A 80 14.37 24.87 2.36
C GLN A 80 13.81 25.92 3.30
#